data_AF-A0A971LJX8-F1
#
_entry.id   AF-A0A971LJX8-F1
#
_cell.length_a   1.000
_cell.length_b   1.000
_cell.length_c   1.000
_cell.angle_alpha   90.00
_cell.angle_beta   90.00
_cell.angle_gamma   90.00
#
_symmetry.space_group_name_H-M   'P 1'
#
loop_
_entity.id
_entity.type
_entity.pdbx_description
1 polymer ?
#
loop_
_entity_poly.entity_id
_entity_poly.type
_entity_poly.pdbx_seq_one_letter_code
_entity_poly.pdbx_strand_id
1 'polypeptide(L)'
;MPESRLPDELILKDALACQKELTNTYNVASNETAGNNGLRSDMLHILMEEHQLQSAMFNAAVKKGWYQTEPAPPQKIQQTLQQFEPSKKNS
;
A
#
# COMPACT_ATOMS: atom_id res chain seq x y z
N MET A 1 1.78 -37.46 12.06
CA MET A 1 1.81 -36.03 12.40
C MET A 1 0.75 -35.34 11.54
N PRO A 2 -0.30 -34.73 12.08
CA PRO A 2 -1.21 -33.95 11.25
C PRO A 2 -0.47 -32.70 10.77
N GLU A 3 -0.46 -32.43 9.46
CA GLU A 3 0.02 -31.15 8.91
C GLU A 3 -0.77 -30.02 9.55
N SER A 4 -0.12 -29.22 10.40
CA SER A 4 -0.68 -27.97 10.89
C SER A 4 -0.68 -26.96 9.73
N ARG A 5 -1.72 -26.99 8.90
CA ARG A 5 -1.92 -25.94 7.88
C ARG A 5 -2.11 -24.61 8.59
N LEU A 6 -1.28 -23.64 8.23
CA LEU A 6 -1.48 -22.25 8.63
C LEU A 6 -2.85 -21.79 8.14
N PRO A 7 -3.64 -21.09 8.97
CA PRO A 7 -4.90 -20.50 8.54
C PRO A 7 -4.67 -19.54 7.36
N ASP A 8 -5.50 -19.64 6.33
CA ASP A 8 -5.44 -18.77 5.16
C ASP A 8 -5.44 -17.27 5.52
N GLU A 9 -6.11 -16.91 6.63
CA GLU A 9 -6.12 -15.54 7.16
C GLU A 9 -4.73 -15.09 7.62
N LEU A 10 -3.99 -15.97 8.32
CA LEU A 10 -2.62 -15.66 8.75
C LEU A 10 -1.69 -15.53 7.56
N ILE A 11 -1.82 -16.42 6.57
CA ILE A 11 -1.03 -16.37 5.33
C ILE A 11 -1.30 -15.04 4.60
N LEU A 12 -2.56 -14.62 4.48
CA LEU A 12 -2.91 -13.38 3.80
C LEU A 12 -2.45 -12.15 4.57
N LYS A 13 -2.54 -12.16 5.90
CA LYS A 13 -2.06 -11.06 6.76
C LYS A 13 -0.54 -10.91 6.69
N ASP A 14 0.18 -12.04 6.70
CA ASP A 14 1.65 -12.07 6.54
C ASP A 14 2.06 -11.54 5.16
N ALA A 15 1.41 -12.03 4.09
CA ALA A 15 1.63 -11.52 2.74
C ALA A 15 1.35 -10.01 2.61
N LEU A 16 0.28 -9.51 3.23
CA LEU A 16 -0.02 -8.08 3.27
C LEU A 16 1.03 -7.26 4.03
N ALA A 17 1.64 -7.81 5.09
CA ALA A 17 2.74 -7.16 5.80
C ALA A 17 3.99 -7.09 4.92
N CYS A 18 4.35 -8.20 4.26
CA CYS A 18 5.46 -8.22 3.31
C CYS A 18 5.27 -7.20 2.18
N GLN A 19 4.08 -7.10 1.61
CA GLN A 19 3.76 -6.15 0.54
C GLN A 19 3.95 -4.68 0.96
N LYS A 20 3.61 -4.34 2.20
CA LYS A 20 3.86 -2.99 2.75
C LYS A 20 5.35 -2.67 2.86
N GLU A 21 6.14 -3.64 3.30
CA GLU A 21 7.60 -3.47 3.40
C GLU A 21 8.25 -3.37 2.01
N LEU A 22 7.80 -4.17 1.04
CA LEU A 22 8.28 -4.13 -0.33
C LEU A 22 7.97 -2.77 -0.98
N THR A 23 6.73 -2.29 -0.89
CA THR A 23 6.35 -0.98 -1.46
C THR A 23 7.15 0.16 -0.82
N ASN A 24 7.40 0.12 0.49
CA ASN A 24 8.26 1.10 1.15
C ASN A 24 9.72 1.03 0.64
N THR A 25 10.27 -0.18 0.53
CA THR A 25 11.64 -0.40 0.04
C THR A 25 11.81 0.09 -1.40
N TYR A 26 10.91 -0.26 -2.30
CA TYR A 26 10.98 0.19 -3.69
C TYR A 26 10.76 1.69 -3.85
N ASN A 27 9.93 2.30 -3.00
CA ASN A 27 9.80 3.76 -2.98
C ASN A 27 11.14 4.42 -2.61
N VAL A 28 11.79 3.98 -1.52
CA VAL A 28 13.12 4.48 -1.14
C VAL A 28 14.14 4.27 -2.25
N ALA A 29 14.23 3.05 -2.80
CA ALA A 29 15.15 2.72 -3.89
C ALA A 29 14.89 3.59 -5.14
N SER A 30 13.64 3.86 -5.50
CA SER A 30 13.29 4.71 -6.64
C SER A 30 13.73 6.17 -6.46
N ASN A 31 13.76 6.65 -5.21
CA ASN A 31 14.23 7.99 -4.87
C ASN A 31 15.76 8.07 -4.89
N GLU A 32 16.44 7.05 -4.34
CA GLU A 32 17.91 6.99 -4.29
C GLU A 32 18.56 6.74 -5.66
N THR A 33 17.83 6.10 -6.58
CA THR A 33 18.30 5.80 -7.95
C THR A 33 18.08 6.95 -8.95
N ALA A 34 17.67 8.15 -8.51
CA ALA A 34 17.38 9.29 -9.38
C ALA A 34 18.53 9.74 -10.31
N GLY A 35 19.78 9.38 -9.99
CA GLY A 35 20.93 9.62 -10.88
C GLY A 35 21.04 8.66 -12.07
N ASN A 36 20.26 7.57 -12.10
CA ASN A 36 20.23 6.60 -13.19
C ASN A 36 18.78 6.41 -13.67
N ASN A 37 18.43 7.08 -14.77
CA ASN A 37 17.07 7.11 -15.30
C ASN A 37 16.52 5.72 -15.68
N GLY A 38 17.37 4.80 -16.15
CA GLY A 38 16.95 3.44 -16.48
C GLY A 38 16.58 2.66 -15.22
N LEU A 39 17.51 2.60 -14.27
CA LEU A 39 17.30 1.89 -13.00
C LEU A 39 16.13 2.48 -12.20
N ARG A 40 16.00 3.80 -12.17
CA ARG A 40 14.84 4.44 -11.53
C ARG A 40 13.52 4.07 -12.19
N SER A 41 13.49 4.03 -13.52
CA SER A 41 12.28 3.62 -14.26
C SER A 41 11.87 2.19 -13.90
N ASP A 42 12.85 1.27 -13.81
CA ASP A 42 12.60 -0.12 -13.43
C ASP A 42 12.06 -0.22 -11.99
N MET A 43 12.67 0.51 -11.04
CA MET A 43 12.21 0.54 -9.64
C MET A 43 10.78 1.08 -9.50
N LEU A 44 10.44 2.13 -10.26
CA LEU A 44 9.07 2.66 -10.28
C LEU A 44 8.07 1.68 -10.91
N HIS A 45 8.49 0.94 -11.93
CA HIS A 45 7.64 -0.07 -12.55
C HIS A 45 7.32 -1.18 -11.55
N ILE A 46 8.33 -1.70 -10.85
CA ILE A 46 8.15 -2.71 -9.81
C ILE A 46 7.26 -2.17 -8.68
N LEU A 47 7.51 -0.94 -8.23
CA LEU A 47 6.65 -0.29 -7.21
C LEU A 47 5.17 -0.25 -7.65
N MET A 48 4.90 0.01 -8.92
CA MET A 48 3.54 0.00 -9.45
C MET A 48 2.92 -1.40 -9.43
N GLU A 49 3.68 -2.43 -9.78
CA GLU A 49 3.25 -3.84 -9.70
C GLU A 49 2.95 -4.26 -8.25
N GLU A 50 3.82 -3.92 -7.29
CA GLU A 50 3.59 -4.19 -5.87
C GLU A 50 2.34 -3.48 -5.35
N HIS A 51 2.07 -2.24 -5.77
CA HIS A 51 0.82 -1.56 -5.42
C HIS A 51 -0.43 -2.29 -5.95
N GLN A 52 -0.38 -2.81 -7.18
CA GLN A 52 -1.48 -3.59 -7.75
C GLN A 52 -1.68 -4.89 -6.98
N LEU A 53 -0.59 -5.58 -6.64
CA LEU A 53 -0.62 -6.82 -5.88
C LEU A 53 -1.17 -6.62 -4.47
N GLN A 54 -0.68 -5.61 -3.74
CA GLN A 54 -1.20 -5.24 -2.42
C GLN A 54 -2.71 -4.94 -2.47
N SER A 55 -3.18 -4.23 -3.51
CA SER A 55 -4.61 -3.93 -3.69
C SER A 55 -5.43 -5.19 -3.93
N ALA A 56 -4.95 -6.11 -4.77
CA ALA A 56 -5.61 -7.39 -5.03
C ALA A 56 -5.70 -8.25 -3.75
N MET A 57 -4.62 -8.34 -2.97
CA MET A 57 -4.60 -9.05 -1.69
C MET A 57 -5.56 -8.42 -0.68
N PHE A 58 -5.59 -7.09 -0.61
CA PHE A 58 -6.49 -6.36 0.27
C PHE A 58 -7.96 -6.63 -0.07
N ASN A 59 -8.32 -6.55 -1.36
CA ASN A 59 -9.66 -6.86 -1.83
C ASN A 59 -10.05 -8.32 -1.55
N ALA A 60 -9.10 -9.26 -1.66
CA ALA A 60 -9.34 -10.65 -1.28
C ALA A 60 -9.61 -10.80 0.23
N ALA A 61 -8.86 -10.07 1.07
CA ALA A 61 -9.05 -10.07 2.52
C ALA A 61 -10.42 -9.50 2.91
N VAL A 62 -10.83 -8.41 2.28
CA VAL A 62 -12.15 -7.78 2.47
C VAL A 62 -13.28 -8.72 2.05
N LYS A 63 -13.18 -9.34 0.86
CA LYS A 63 -14.21 -10.29 0.37
C LYS A 63 -14.40 -11.50 1.29
N LYS A 64 -13.34 -11.95 1.95
CA LYS A 64 -13.39 -13.05 2.92
C LYS A 64 -13.79 -12.60 4.34
N GLY A 65 -13.99 -11.29 4.56
CA GLY A 65 -14.36 -10.73 5.87
C GLY A 65 -13.21 -10.63 6.87
N TRP A 66 -11.97 -10.86 6.43
CA TRP A 66 -10.78 -10.86 7.29
C TRP A 66 -10.18 -9.47 7.52
N TYR A 67 -10.58 -8.51 6.69
CA TYR A 67 -10.20 -7.12 6.82
C TYR A 67 -11.45 -6.26 6.66
N GLN A 68 -11.94 -5.68 7.75
CA GLN A 68 -12.92 -4.60 7.69
C GLN A 68 -12.14 -3.29 7.66
N THR A 69 -12.11 -2.62 6.51
CA THR A 69 -11.82 -1.18 6.49
C THR A 69 -12.94 -0.48 7.22
N GLU A 70 -12.66 0.13 8.37
CA GLU A 70 -13.55 1.17 8.89
C GLU A 70 -13.67 2.22 7.78
N PRO A 71 -14.87 2.47 7.24
CA PRO A 71 -15.06 3.59 6.33
C PRO A 71 -14.62 4.85 7.08
N ALA A 72 -13.69 5.61 6.50
CA ALA A 72 -13.25 6.85 7.12
C ALA A 72 -14.50 7.72 7.37
N PRO A 73 -14.75 8.20 8.61
CA PRO A 73 -15.89 9.04 8.89
C PRO A 73 -15.90 10.21 7.90
N PRO A 74 -17.04 10.54 7.26
CA PRO A 74 -17.11 11.63 6.28
C PRO A 74 -16.50 12.94 6.80
N GLN A 75 -16.61 13.19 8.10
CA GLN A 75 -16.00 14.34 8.77
C GLN A 75 -14.47 14.35 8.72
N LYS A 76 -13.79 13.20 8.83
CA LYS A 76 -12.33 13.12 8.68
C LYS A 76 -11.89 13.42 7.25
N ILE A 77 -12.63 12.91 6.25
CA ILE A 77 -12.34 13.20 4.84
C ILE A 77 -12.43 14.71 4.59
N GLN A 78 -13.49 15.35 5.09
CA GLN A 78 -13.70 16.78 4.91
C GLN A 78 -12.63 17.63 5.64
N GLN A 79 -12.22 17.23 6.84
CA GLN A 79 -11.13 17.90 7.57
C GLN A 79 -9.77 17.72 6.88
N THR A 80 -9.45 16.52 6.40
CA THR A 80 -8.19 16.28 5.67
C THR A 80 -8.17 17.05 4.35
N LEU A 81 -9.28 17.07 3.60
CA LEU A 81 -9.38 17.90 2.39
C LEU A 81 -9.17 19.39 2.69
N GLN A 82 -9.75 19.92 3.78
CA GLN A 82 -9.53 21.32 4.19
C GLN A 82 -8.09 21.60 4.67
N GLN A 83 -7.44 20.64 5.31
CA GLN A 83 -6.04 20.78 5.75
C GLN A 83 -5.03 20.70 4.59
N PHE A 84 -5.39 20.00 3.51
CA PHE A 84 -4.55 19.84 2.32
C PHE A 84 -5.00 20.73 1.14
N GLU A 85 -6.05 21.54 1.27
CA GLU A 85 -6.27 22.63 0.33
C GLU A 85 -5.04 23.53 0.39
N PRO A 86 -4.35 23.76 -0.74
CA PRO A 86 -3.24 24.68 -0.76
C PRO A 86 -3.80 26.00 -0.30
N SER A 87 -3.29 26.51 0.82
CA SER A 87 -3.43 27.91 1.16
C SER A 87 -2.88 28.67 -0.04
N LYS A 88 -3.77 29.05 -0.98
CA LYS A 88 -3.53 30.09 -1.96
C LYS A 88 -3.36 31.37 -1.14
N LYS A 89 -2.17 31.49 -0.55
CA LYS A 89 -1.66 32.72 0.00
C LYS A 89 -1.54 33.65 -1.19
N ASN A 90 -2.45 34.62 -1.19
CA ASN A 90 -2.25 35.92 -1.80
C ASN A 90 -0.76 36.29 -1.75
N SER A 91 -0.17 36.52 -2.92
CA SER A 91 0.94 37.45 -3.10
C SER A 91 0.80 38.11 -4.45
#